data_AF-I1YJ52-F1
#
_entry.id   AF-I1YJ52-F1
#
_cell.length_a   1.000
_cell.length_b   1.000
_cell.length_c   1.000
_cell.angle_alpha   90.00
_cell.angle_beta   90.00
_cell.angle_gamma   90.00
#
_symmetry.space_group_name_H-M   'P 1'
#
loop_
_entity.id
_entity.type
_entity.pdbx_description
1 polymer ?
#
loop_
_entity_poly.entity_id
_entity_poly.type
_entity_poly.pdbx_seq_one_letter_code
_entity_poly.pdbx_strand_id
1 'polypeptide(L)'
;MWAKTLIGFVVSLVLNLSLMVNIAYLLPLSRQVYLLIGFVGGILLWAAIMTVFYCHDRLAQPLKYCLPLLVVSAAVNALFVTGILV
;
A
#
# COMPACT_ATOMS: atom_id res chain seq x y z
N MET A 1 -14.73 -11.88 12.82
CA MET A 1 -13.25 -11.73 12.81
C MET A 1 -12.68 -11.99 11.41
N TRP A 2 -13.03 -13.09 10.75
CA TRP A 2 -12.59 -13.42 9.38
C TRP A 2 -12.79 -12.31 8.34
N ALA A 3 -13.92 -11.59 8.37
CA ALA A 3 -14.14 -10.47 7.44
C ALA A 3 -13.11 -9.34 7.61
N LYS A 4 -12.67 -9.06 8.85
CA LYS A 4 -11.60 -8.07 9.11
C LYS A 4 -10.28 -8.52 8.55
N THR A 5 -9.96 -9.80 8.72
CA THR A 5 -8.72 -10.40 8.21
C THR A 5 -8.70 -10.40 6.68
N LEU A 6 -9.80 -10.81 6.04
CA LEU A 6 -9.89 -10.86 4.58
C LEU A 6 -9.82 -9.46 3.95
N ILE A 7 -10.60 -8.51 4.47
CA ILE A 7 -10.60 -7.13 3.98
C ILE A 7 -9.26 -6.47 4.25
N GLY A 8 -8.74 -6.59 5.47
CA GLY A 8 -7.41 -6.09 5.84
C GLY A 8 -6.32 -6.67 4.95
N PHE A 9 -6.41 -7.95 4.59
CA PHE A 9 -5.44 -8.62 3.72
C PHE A 9 -5.46 -8.03 2.32
N VAL A 10 -6.64 -7.97 1.71
CA VAL A 10 -6.81 -7.41 0.36
C VAL A 10 -6.37 -5.95 0.32
N VAL A 11 -6.82 -5.13 1.28
CA VAL A 11 -6.48 -3.70 1.35
C VAL A 11 -4.98 -3.51 1.52
N SER A 12 -4.35 -4.24 2.45
CA SER A 12 -2.90 -4.14 2.69
C SER A 12 -2.10 -4.55 1.47
N LEU A 13 -2.54 -5.59 0.75
CA LEU A 13 -1.84 -6.14 -0.41
C LEU A 13 -1.92 -5.16 -1.59
N VAL A 14 -3.10 -4.62 -1.87
CA VAL A 14 -3.30 -3.62 -2.93
C VAL A 14 -2.55 -2.32 -2.62
N LEU A 15 -2.56 -1.88 -1.36
CA LEU A 15 -1.87 -0.67 -0.94
C LEU A 15 -0.35 -0.83 -1.01
N ASN A 16 0.18 -2.00 -0.62
CA ASN A 16 1.59 -2.35 -0.81
C ASN A 16 2.03 -2.30 -2.28
N LEU A 17 1.28 -2.97 -3.16
CA LEU A 17 1.57 -2.96 -4.60
C LEU A 17 1.59 -1.53 -5.14
N SER A 18 0.58 -0.74 -4.81
CA SER A 18 0.45 0.65 -5.28
C SER A 18 1.63 1.51 -4.80
N LEU A 19 2.02 1.41 -3.53
CA LEU A 19 3.13 2.18 -2.98
C LEU A 19 4.49 1.75 -3.53
N MET A 20 4.74 0.45 -3.69
CA MET A 20 6.01 -0.04 -4.21
C MET A 20 6.21 0.37 -5.67
N VAL A 21 5.15 0.38 -6.48
CA VAL A 21 5.21 0.91 -7.85
C VAL A 21 5.58 2.40 -7.85
N ASN A 22 5.00 3.21 -6.97
CA ASN A 22 5.39 4.61 -6.82
C ASN A 22 6.88 4.75 -6.45
N ILE A 23 7.38 3.94 -5.50
CA ILE A 23 8.79 3.93 -5.09
C ILE A 23 9.70 3.57 -6.28
N ALA A 24 9.29 2.61 -7.12
CA ALA A 24 10.05 2.23 -8.31
C ALA A 24 10.16 3.36 -9.34
N TYR A 25 9.11 4.16 -9.50
CA TYR A 25 9.11 5.29 -10.43
C TYR A 25 9.79 6.55 -9.87
N LEU A 26 9.65 6.82 -8.57
CA LEU A 26 10.20 8.01 -7.92
C LEU A 26 11.69 7.93 -7.63
N LEU A 27 12.21 6.74 -7.35
CA LEU A 27 13.60 6.55 -6.95
C LEU A 27 14.34 5.69 -7.98
N PRO A 28 15.43 6.17 -8.59
CA PRO A 28 16.24 5.41 -9.54
C PRO A 28 17.13 4.40 -8.81
N LEU A 29 16.51 3.43 -8.13
CA LEU A 29 17.18 2.39 -7.37
C LEU A 29 17.56 1.22 -8.28
N SER A 30 18.66 0.55 -7.93
CA SER A 30 19.00 -0.72 -8.55
C SER A 30 17.92 -1.77 -8.24
N ARG A 31 17.67 -2.67 -9.19
CA ARG A 31 16.62 -3.70 -9.07
C ARG A 31 16.77 -4.54 -7.80
N GLN A 32 18.00 -4.82 -7.37
CA GLN A 32 18.29 -5.61 -6.18
C GLN A 32 17.87 -4.88 -4.90
N VAL A 33 18.16 -3.59 -4.80
CA VAL A 33 17.78 -2.75 -3.66
C VAL A 33 16.26 -2.56 -3.62
N TYR A 34 15.63 -2.36 -4.77
CA TYR A 34 14.18 -2.26 -4.88
C TYR A 34 13.47 -3.53 -4.38
N LEU A 35 13.95 -4.72 -4.78
CA LEU A 35 13.37 -5.99 -4.33
C LEU A 35 13.50 -6.18 -2.81
N LEU A 36 14.65 -5.78 -2.24
CA LEU A 36 14.85 -5.82 -0.79
C LEU A 36 13.89 -4.89 -0.05
N ILE A 37 13.73 -3.65 -0.53
CA ILE A 37 12.80 -2.67 0.04
C ILE A 37 11.36 -3.15 -0.09
N GLY A 38 10.98 -3.70 -1.25
CA GLY A 38 9.66 -4.27 -1.48
C GLY A 38 9.35 -5.42 -0.54
N PHE A 39 10.32 -6.30 -0.28
CA PHE A 39 10.16 -7.42 0.64
C PHE A 39 10.04 -6.96 2.10
N VAL A 40 11.04 -6.21 2.59
CA VAL A 40 11.10 -5.77 4.00
C VAL A 40 9.99 -4.75 4.28
N GLY A 41 9.91 -3.71 3.46
CA GLY A 41 8.90 -2.66 3.57
C GLY A 41 7.49 -3.19 3.37
N GLY A 42 7.30 -4.12 2.43
CA GLY A 42 6.01 -4.76 2.19
C GLY A 42 5.49 -5.52 3.41
N ILE A 43 6.34 -6.33 4.04
CA ILE A 43 5.98 -7.08 5.26
C ILE A 43 5.67 -6.13 6.41
N LEU A 44 6.49 -5.09 6.63
CA LEU A 44 6.28 -4.12 7.70
C LEU A 44 4.97 -3.34 7.52
N LEU A 45 4.70 -2.86 6.30
CA LEU A 45 3.48 -2.13 5.98
C LEU A 45 2.25 -3.02 6.15
N TRP A 46 2.32 -4.27 5.67
CA TRP A 46 1.24 -5.24 5.83
C TRP A 46 0.94 -5.51 7.31
N ALA A 47 1.98 -5.75 8.11
CA ALA A 47 1.84 -5.98 9.55
C ALA A 47 1.20 -4.78 10.25
N ALA A 48 1.66 -3.56 9.95
CA ALA A 48 1.11 -2.33 10.52
C ALA A 48 -0.37 -2.14 10.16
N ILE A 49 -0.74 -2.30 8.89
CA ILE A 49 -2.14 -2.15 8.44
C ILE A 49 -3.00 -3.22 9.11
N MET A 50 -2.54 -4.47 9.18
CA MET A 50 -3.25 -5.52 9.89
C MET A 50 -3.51 -5.17 11.36
N THR A 51 -2.47 -4.72 12.08
CA THR A 51 -2.63 -4.29 13.47
C THR A 51 -3.70 -3.20 13.60
N VAL A 52 -3.71 -2.21 12.71
CA VAL A 52 -4.72 -1.13 12.71
C VAL A 52 -6.14 -1.67 12.48
N PHE A 53 -6.31 -2.66 11.58
CA PHE A 53 -7.59 -3.32 11.33
C PHE A 53 -8.08 -4.16 12.52
N TYR A 54 -7.16 -4.73 13.31
CA TYR A 54 -7.48 -5.51 14.50
C TYR A 54 -7.73 -4.65 15.73
N CYS A 55 -7.09 -3.49 15.87
CA CYS A 55 -7.29 -2.55 16.99
C CYS A 55 -8.66 -1.85 16.97
N HIS A 56 -9.32 -1.74 15.81
CA HIS A 56 -10.61 -1.05 15.70
C HIS A 56 -11.79 -2.01 15.69
N ASP A 57 -12.84 -1.69 16.43
CA ASP A 57 -14.06 -2.49 16.49
C ASP A 57 -14.84 -2.48 15.18
N ARG A 58 -14.87 -1.33 14.48
CA ARG A 58 -15.59 -1.16 13.22
C ARG A 58 -14.65 -1.11 12.04
N LEU A 59 -14.94 -1.91 11.01
CA LEU A 59 -14.23 -1.94 9.72
C LEU A 59 -14.13 -0.58 9.03
N ALA A 60 -15.14 0.27 9.21
CA ALA A 60 -15.19 1.58 8.58
C ALA A 60 -14.07 2.53 9.06
N GLN A 61 -13.56 2.36 10.28
CA GLN A 61 -12.51 3.22 10.83
C GLN A 61 -11.16 3.02 10.12
N PRO A 62 -10.57 1.80 10.05
CA PRO A 62 -9.31 1.59 9.35
C PRO A 62 -9.43 1.88 7.85
N LEU A 63 -10.58 1.54 7.24
CA LEU A 63 -10.86 1.84 5.84
C LEU A 63 -10.83 3.35 5.55
N LYS A 64 -11.29 4.21 6.46
CA LYS A 64 -11.21 5.67 6.28
C LYS A 64 -9.79 6.20 6.15
N TYR A 65 -8.78 5.51 6.67
CA TYR A 65 -7.38 5.91 6.54
C TYR A 65 -6.73 5.25 5.32
N CYS A 66 -7.01 3.96 5.10
CA CYS A 66 -6.40 3.19 4.01
C CYS A 66 -6.95 3.57 2.63
N LEU A 67 -8.25 3.84 2.49
CA LEU A 67 -8.86 4.18 1.19
C LEU A 67 -8.30 5.50 0.62
N PRO A 68 -8.25 6.62 1.36
CA PRO A 68 -7.67 7.85 0.83
C PRO A 68 -6.20 7.69 0.46
N LEU A 69 -5.42 6.98 1.29
CA LEU A 69 -4.02 6.70 0.99
C LEU A 69 -3.88 5.89 -0.32
N LEU A 70 -4.73 4.88 -0.50
CA LEU A 70 -4.76 4.08 -1.73
C LEU A 70 -5.16 4.93 -2.94
N VAL A 71 -6.18 5.79 -2.81
CA VAL A 71 -6.64 6.69 -3.88
C VAL A 71 -5.54 7.66 -4.28
N VAL A 72 -4.87 8.29 -3.32
CA VAL A 72 -3.74 9.19 -3.59
C VAL A 72 -2.60 8.42 -4.26
N SER A 73 -2.22 7.26 -3.74
CA SER A 73 -1.16 6.42 -4.32
C SER A 73 -1.52 5.98 -5.75
N ALA A 74 -2.76 5.59 -6.00
CA ALA A 74 -3.25 5.20 -7.31
C ALA A 74 -3.29 6.39 -8.28
N ALA A 75 -3.66 7.59 -7.81
CA ALA A 75 -3.64 8.80 -8.63
C ALA A 75 -2.22 9.15 -9.07
N VAL A 76 -1.24 9.09 -8.15
CA VAL A 76 0.18 9.32 -8.49
C VAL A 76 0.67 8.28 -9.50
N ASN A 77 0.34 7.00 -9.30
CA ASN A 77 0.65 5.95 -10.28
C ASN A 77 0.00 6.22 -11.65
N ALA A 78 -1.26 6.66 -11.68
CA ALA A 78 -1.94 7.01 -12.92
C ALA A 78 -1.26 8.18 -13.65
N LEU A 79 -0.79 9.19 -12.92
CA LEU A 79 -0.05 10.33 -13.47
C LEU A 79 1.31 9.92 -14.06
N PHE A 80 1.99 8.94 -13.45
CA PHE A 80 3.19 8.34 -14.02
C PHE A 80 2.88 7.58 -15.32
N VAL A 81 1.79 6.81 -15.35
CA VAL A 81 1.37 6.05 -16.55
C VAL A 81 0.95 6.96 -17.70
N THR A 82 0.27 8.08 -17.42
CA THR A 82 -0.14 9.04 -18.46
C THR A 82 0.99 9.95 -18.94
N GLY A 83 2.20 9.84 -18.36
CA GLY A 83 3.38 10.60 -18.78
C GLY A 83 3.35 12.08 -18.37
N ILE A 84 2.46 12.47 -17.46
CA ILE A 84 2.38 13.86 -16.96
C ILE A 84 3.50 14.15 -15.95
N LEU A 85 3.94 13.13 -15.21
CA LEU A 85 5.02 13.21 -14.20
C LEU A 85 6.38 12.69 -14.72
N VAL A 86 6.57 12.59 -16.04
CA VAL A 86 7.82 12.18 -16.68
C VAL A 86 8.61 13.40 -17.15
#